data_AF-A0A0P6YYI0-F1
#
_entry.id   AF-A0A0P6YYI0-F1
#
_cell.length_a   1.000
_cell.length_b   1.000
_cell.length_c   1.000
_cell.angle_alpha   90.00
_cell.angle_beta   90.00
_cell.angle_gamma   90.00
#
_symmetry.space_group_name_H-M   'P 1'
#
loop_
_entity.id
_entity.type
_entity.pdbx_description
1 polymer ?
#
loop_
_entity_poly.entity_id
_entity_poly.type
_entity_poly.pdbx_seq_one_letter_code
_entity_poly.pdbx_strand_id
1 'polypeptide(L)'
;MDSMLPFLVFVGLVGLIIAWHVFEHKRSVQLIQQWAASNGYQILELEQRWLRRGPFFWRSSKYHTVFYVDVIDAQGATQAVWIRCGGWFSGLFSDQLTVRFDS
;
A
#
# COMPACT_ATOMS: atom_id res chain seq x y z
N MET A 1 37.20 16.45 13.89
CA MET A 1 36.11 15.45 14.06
C MET A 1 34.79 15.95 13.47
N ASP A 2 34.80 17.13 12.85
CA ASP A 2 33.62 17.92 12.48
C ASP A 2 32.98 17.48 11.15
N SER A 3 33.73 16.77 10.30
CA SER A 3 33.26 16.25 9.01
C SER A 3 32.52 14.91 9.08
N MET A 4 32.62 14.18 10.21
CA MET A 4 31.97 12.88 10.39
C MET A 4 30.51 13.01 10.88
N LEU A 5 30.22 14.07 11.62
CA LEU A 5 28.88 14.35 12.15
C LEU A 5 27.81 14.54 11.06
N PRO A 6 28.02 15.35 9.98
CA PRO A 6 27.02 15.45 8.91
C PRO A 6 26.84 14.14 8.13
N PHE A 7 27.89 13.34 7.98
CA PHE A 7 27.80 12.02 7.34
C PHE A 7 26.95 11.05 8.15
N LEU A 8 27.15 10.99 9.47
CA LEU A 8 26.34 10.15 10.36
C LEU A 8 24.86 10.60 10.40
N VAL A 9 24.60 11.90 10.40
CA VAL A 9 23.23 12.44 10.31
C VAL A 9 22.60 12.06 8.98
N PHE A 10 23.32 12.19 7.86
CA PHE A 10 22.83 11.81 6.54
C PHE A 10 22.48 10.30 6.48
N VAL A 11 23.37 9.44 6.96
CA VAL A 11 23.12 7.99 7.03
C VAL A 11 21.91 7.69 7.91
N GLY A 12 21.77 8.36 9.06
CA GLY A 12 20.61 8.24 9.94
C GLY A 12 19.30 8.65 9.27
N LEU A 13 19.29 9.77 8.53
CA LEU A 13 18.13 10.24 7.78
C LEU A 13 17.73 9.29 6.66
N VAL A 14 18.69 8.80 5.88
CA VAL A 14 18.43 7.80 4.82
C VAL A 14 17.88 6.52 5.44
N GLY A 15 18.45 6.06 6.56
CA GLY A 15 17.94 4.91 7.30
C GLY A 15 16.50 5.10 7.78
N LEU A 16 16.16 6.28 8.30
CA LEU A 16 14.79 6.63 8.71
C LEU A 16 13.82 6.64 7.54
N ILE A 17 14.21 7.18 6.38
CA ILE A 17 13.37 7.20 5.18
C ILE A 17 13.11 5.77 4.69
N ILE A 18 14.14 4.91 4.65
CA ILE A 18 13.99 3.51 4.25
C ILE A 18 13.10 2.77 5.25
N ALA A 19 13.34 2.94 6.55
CA ALA A 19 12.54 2.31 7.59
C ALA A 19 11.07 2.74 7.51
N TRP A 20 10.82 4.03 7.25
CA TRP A 20 9.48 4.57 7.02
C TRP A 20 8.80 3.88 5.83
N HIS A 21 9.48 3.83 4.68
CA HIS A 21 8.94 3.20 3.47
C HIS A 21 8.60 1.72 3.70
N VAL A 22 9.47 0.98 4.41
CA VAL A 22 9.22 -0.42 4.75
C VAL A 22 8.04 -0.56 5.72
N PHE A 23 7.96 0.32 6.71
CA PHE A 23 6.87 0.30 7.69
C PHE A 23 5.51 0.60 7.05
N GLU A 24 5.44 1.62 6.20
CA GLU A 24 4.22 2.00 5.48
C GLU A 24 3.76 0.89 4.53
N HIS A 25 4.71 0.22 3.85
CA HIS A 25 4.41 -0.93 3.00
C HIS A 25 3.83 -2.10 3.82
N LYS A 26 4.48 -2.48 4.92
CA LYS A 26 4.02 -3.58 5.79
C LYS A 26 2.63 -3.29 6.37
N ARG A 27 2.38 -2.07 6.83
CA ARG A 27 1.06 -1.67 7.35
C ARG A 27 -0.02 -1.78 6.27
N SER A 28 0.28 -1.34 5.05
CA SER A 28 -0.67 -1.43 3.93
C SER A 28 -1.03 -2.88 3.61
N VAL A 29 -0.04 -3.77 3.57
CA VAL A 29 -0.27 -5.21 3.35
C VAL A 29 -1.10 -5.82 4.47
N GLN A 30 -0.82 -5.48 5.73
CA GLN A 30 -1.59 -5.96 6.87
C GLN A 30 -3.06 -5.53 6.81
N LEU A 31 -3.33 -4.27 6.45
CA LEU A 31 -4.70 -3.77 6.27
C LEU A 31 -5.45 -4.52 5.17
N ILE A 32 -4.79 -4.81 4.04
CA ILE A 32 -5.35 -5.60 2.94
C ILE A 32 -5.65 -7.03 3.37
N GLN A 33 -4.73 -7.66 4.11
CA GLN A 33 -4.92 -9.01 4.65
C GLN A 33 -6.07 -9.06 5.66
N GLN A 34 -6.19 -8.08 6.54
CA GLN A 34 -7.30 -7.97 7.48
C GLN A 34 -8.63 -7.79 6.76
N TRP A 35 -8.67 -6.92 5.73
CA TRP A 35 -9.84 -6.75 4.89
C TRP A 35 -10.25 -8.08 4.23
N ALA A 36 -9.33 -8.79 3.59
CA ALA A 36 -9.61 -10.07 2.95
C ALA A 36 -10.15 -11.10 3.95
N ALA A 37 -9.46 -11.27 5.10
CA ALA A 37 -9.87 -12.20 6.15
C ALA A 37 -11.26 -11.87 6.72
N SER A 38 -11.57 -10.58 6.92
CA SER A 38 -12.88 -10.15 7.41
C SER A 38 -14.04 -10.40 6.44
N ASN A 39 -13.73 -10.47 5.13
CA ASN A 39 -14.73 -10.71 4.08
C ASN A 39 -14.76 -12.18 3.61
N GLY A 40 -13.93 -13.06 4.20
CA GLY A 40 -13.86 -14.47 3.80
C GLY A 40 -13.07 -14.73 2.52
N TYR A 41 -12.29 -13.75 2.06
CA TYR A 41 -11.43 -13.86 0.88
C TYR A 41 -10.03 -14.35 1.26
N GLN A 42 -9.45 -15.18 0.40
CA GLN A 42 -8.04 -15.55 0.46
C GLN A 42 -7.25 -14.79 -0.62
N ILE A 43 -6.19 -14.11 -0.21
CA ILE A 43 -5.32 -13.38 -1.15
C ILE A 43 -4.40 -14.40 -1.83
N LEU A 44 -4.46 -14.46 -3.15
CA LEU A 44 -3.56 -15.26 -3.99
C LEU A 44 -2.31 -14.46 -4.36
N GLU A 45 -2.51 -13.20 -4.78
CA GLU A 45 -1.43 -12.33 -5.24
C GLU A 45 -1.67 -10.90 -4.78
N LEU A 46 -0.60 -10.20 -4.39
CA LEU A 46 -0.63 -8.81 -3.97
C LEU A 46 0.49 -8.06 -4.70
N GLU A 47 0.12 -7.32 -5.73
CA GLU A 47 1.03 -6.46 -6.48
C GLU A 47 0.85 -4.99 -6.07
N GLN A 48 1.92 -4.36 -5.60
CA GLN A 48 1.94 -2.91 -5.45
C GLN A 48 2.21 -2.26 -6.82
N ARG A 49 1.21 -1.62 -7.41
CA ARG A 49 1.34 -0.98 -8.73
C ARG A 49 1.62 0.52 -8.59
N TRP A 50 2.91 0.86 -8.64
CA TRP A 50 3.39 2.25 -8.58
C TRP A 50 3.10 3.05 -9.86
N LEU A 51 3.20 2.38 -11.03
CA LEU A 51 3.16 3.00 -12.37
C LEU A 51 1.88 2.67 -13.17
N ARG A 52 1.33 1.46 -13.03
CA ARG A 52 0.11 1.02 -13.73
C ARG A 52 -1.12 1.14 -12.82
N ARG A 53 -1.61 2.37 -12.64
CA ARG A 53 -2.73 2.72 -11.73
C ARG A 53 -4.14 2.34 -12.24
N GLY A 54 -4.21 1.49 -13.28
CA GLY A 54 -5.47 0.95 -13.81
C GLY A 54 -6.58 2.01 -13.98
N PRO A 55 -7.84 1.73 -13.61
CA PRO A 55 -8.98 2.65 -13.77
C PRO A 55 -8.90 3.95 -12.94
N PHE A 56 -7.87 4.11 -12.09
CA PHE A 56 -7.63 5.35 -11.33
C PHE A 56 -6.68 6.33 -12.04
N PHE A 57 -6.27 6.02 -13.28
CA PHE A 57 -5.28 6.80 -14.03
C PHE A 57 -5.65 8.29 -14.17
N TRP A 58 -6.94 8.62 -14.24
CA TRP A 58 -7.36 9.97 -14.58
C TRP A 58 -7.79 10.86 -13.41
N ARG A 59 -7.89 10.35 -12.18
CA ARG A 59 -8.51 11.12 -11.07
C ARG A 59 -7.87 10.98 -9.69
N SER A 60 -6.63 10.51 -9.59
CA SER A 60 -5.96 10.44 -8.29
C SER A 60 -4.70 11.29 -8.24
N SER A 61 -4.75 12.29 -7.35
CA SER A 61 -3.63 13.06 -6.82
C SER A 61 -2.38 12.19 -6.60
N LYS A 62 -1.20 12.79 -6.82
CA LYS A 62 0.16 12.20 -6.86
C LYS A 62 0.59 11.32 -5.66
N TYR A 63 -0.25 11.09 -4.64
CA TYR A 63 0.15 10.60 -3.31
C TYR A 63 -0.57 9.33 -2.81
N HIS A 64 -1.28 8.59 -3.67
CA HIS A 64 -1.99 7.37 -3.23
C HIS A 64 -1.38 6.10 -3.80
N THR A 65 -1.15 5.11 -2.93
CA THR A 65 -0.66 3.79 -3.30
C THR A 65 -1.84 2.90 -3.71
N VAL A 66 -1.76 2.34 -4.92
CA VAL A 66 -2.75 1.41 -5.46
C VAL A 66 -2.17 0.01 -5.44
N PHE A 67 -2.91 -0.92 -4.87
CA PHE A 67 -2.63 -2.35 -4.86
C PHE A 67 -3.60 -3.05 -5.79
N TYR A 68 -3.07 -3.98 -6.57
CA TYR A 68 -3.85 -4.93 -7.33
C TYR A 68 -3.74 -6.26 -6.60
N VAL A 69 -4.90 -6.81 -6.21
CA VAL A 69 -4.98 -7.98 -5.34
C VAL A 69 -5.90 -8.98 -6.00
N ASP A 70 -5.37 -10.16 -6.30
CA ASP A 70 -6.19 -11.27 -6.75
C ASP A 70 -6.64 -12.05 -5.53
N VAL A 71 -7.95 -12.12 -5.33
CA VAL A 71 -8.57 -12.84 -4.22
C VAL A 71 -9.37 -14.01 -4.72
N ILE A 72 -9.49 -15.06 -3.91
CA ILE A 72 -10.37 -16.18 -4.15
C ILE A 72 -11.45 -16.23 -3.07
N ASP A 73 -12.70 -16.36 -3.51
CA ASP A 73 -13.85 -16.54 -2.63
C ASP A 73 -13.92 -17.99 -2.11
N ALA A 74 -14.73 -18.22 -1.07
CA ALA A 74 -14.96 -19.55 -0.51
C ALA A 74 -15.52 -20.56 -1.53
N GLN A 75 -16.14 -20.08 -2.61
CA GLN A 75 -16.63 -20.91 -3.72
C GLN A 75 -15.56 -21.18 -4.80
N GLY A 76 -14.31 -20.73 -4.60
CA GLY A 76 -13.19 -20.95 -5.51
C GLY A 76 -13.14 -19.99 -6.71
N ALA A 77 -14.00 -18.97 -6.74
CA ALA A 77 -13.98 -17.96 -7.79
C ALA A 77 -12.86 -16.96 -7.54
N THR A 78 -11.95 -16.82 -8.51
CA THR A 78 -10.89 -15.79 -8.48
C THR A 78 -11.48 -14.45 -8.93
N GLN A 79 -11.28 -13.40 -8.14
CA GLN A 79 -11.70 -12.04 -8.43
C GLN A 79 -10.52 -11.09 -8.29
N ALA A 80 -10.37 -10.23 -9.29
CA ALA A 80 -9.39 -9.16 -9.29
C ALA A 80 -9.93 -7.94 -8.54
N VAL A 81 -9.18 -7.45 -7.57
CA VAL A 81 -9.59 -6.36 -6.70
C VAL A 81 -8.54 -5.26 -6.69
N TRP A 82 -8.98 -4.05 -7.01
CA TRP A 82 -8.19 -2.84 -6.87
C TRP A 82 -8.43 -2.24 -5.49
N ILE A 83 -7.37 -2.16 -4.69
CA ILE A 83 -7.40 -1.57 -3.35
C ILE A 83 -6.54 -0.31 -3.33
N ARG A 84 -7.13 0.81 -2.96
CA ARG A 84 -6.41 2.07 -2.73
C ARG A 84 -6.23 2.28 -1.24
N CYS A 85 -4.98 2.39 -0.81
CA CYS A 85 -4.63 2.79 0.55
C CYS A 85 -4.39 4.31 0.59
N GLY A 86 -5.05 5.01 1.51
CA GLY A 86 -4.75 6.40 1.83
C GLY A 86 -3.37 6.50 2.49
N GLY A 87 -2.47 7.32 1.94
CA GLY A 87 -1.14 7.53 2.52
C GLY A 87 -1.19 8.43 3.76
N TRP A 88 -0.34 8.15 4.74
CA TRP A 88 -0.25 8.86 6.02
C TRP A 88 -0.06 10.38 5.84
N PHE A 89 0.61 10.81 4.77
CA PHE A 89 0.99 12.20 4.54
C PHE A 89 -0.18 13.13 4.14
N SER A 90 -1.34 12.60 3.72
CA SER A 90 -2.44 13.42 3.17
C SER A 90 -3.49 13.90 4.20
N GLY A 91 -3.18 13.86 5.50
CA GLY A 91 -3.96 14.60 6.51
C GLY A 91 -5.24 13.94 7.01
N LEU A 92 -5.44 12.65 6.76
CA LEU A 92 -6.53 11.90 7.36
C LEU A 92 -5.98 10.58 7.88
N PHE A 93 -6.04 10.40 9.20
CA PHE A 93 -5.99 9.11 9.90
C PHE A 93 -7.20 8.24 9.52
N SER A 94 -7.45 8.10 8.24
CA SER A 94 -8.55 7.32 7.73
C SER A 94 -7.94 6.06 7.16
N ASP A 95 -8.05 4.96 7.90
CA ASP A 95 -7.90 3.59 7.40
C ASP A 95 -9.01 3.27 6.36
N GLN A 96 -9.35 4.23 5.50
CA GLN A 96 -10.30 4.09 4.40
C GLN A 96 -9.60 3.35 3.26
N LEU A 97 -9.65 2.02 3.35
CA LEU A 97 -9.43 1.14 2.22
C LEU A 97 -10.58 1.36 1.23
N THR A 98 -10.28 1.94 0.06
CA THR A 98 -11.26 1.98 -1.03
C THR A 98 -11.03 0.75 -1.89
N VAL A 99 -12.02 -0.14 -1.91
CA VAL A 99 -11.97 -1.41 -2.64
C VAL A 99 -12.87 -1.31 -3.87
N ARG A 100 -12.37 -1.77 -5.02
CA ARG A 100 -13.15 -1.91 -6.26
C ARG A 100 -12.84 -3.25 -6.93
N PHE A 101 -13.88 -3.99 -7.28
CA PHE A 101 -13.77 -5.19 -8.09
C PHE A 101 -13.60 -4.82 -9.56
N ASP A 102 -12.74 -5.54 -10.28
CA ASP A 102 -12.66 -5.50 -11.74
C ASP A 102 -13.74 -6.47 -12.27
N SER A 103 -14.84 -5.91 -12.78
CA SER A 103 -16.02 -6.65 -13.27
C SER A 103 -15.95 -6.93 -14.76
#